data_AF-A0A939FYN0-F1
#
_entry.id   AF-A0A939FYN0-F1
#
_cell.length_a   1.000
_cell.length_b   1.000
_cell.length_c   1.000
_cell.angle_alpha   90.00
_cell.angle_beta   90.00
_cell.angle_gamma   90.00
#
_symmetry.space_group_name_H-M   'P 1'
#
loop_
_entity.id
_entity.type
_entity.pdbx_description
1 polymer ?
#
loop_
_entity_poly.entity_id
_entity_poly.type
_entity_poly.pdbx_seq_one_letter_code
_entity_poly.pdbx_strand_id
1 'polypeptide(L)'
;MARSIRMSRRILAATLCGGLAGAMVLLAPLAASAQDGASPKPIPKSFVLPGPPPTNAPAGTGNAPDANAARPPATNPAAKPSTVIGGGQTVQNPMAFAKAPPPGKTNWPCVQRRVEEIFPGQIWGGPPLPKLSAITPDADMRRLVDTVVARRMPLDEAETAVADFVSKYPKADRGAKAGTIVVMLLNRLNTERDQVMRGIERYGAKQKALAAKLRGEIKTLDTRQDNPTANPTALDAARQELLWDTRIFHERRQSLSYVCEVPTLIEQRAFALGRAAEQAL
;
A
#
# COMPACT_ATOMS: atom_id res chain seq x y z
N MET A 1 24.75 24.71 -50.80
CA MET A 1 26.18 25.04 -50.64
C MET A 1 26.82 23.95 -49.79
N ALA A 2 27.49 23.00 -50.45
CA ALA A 2 28.23 21.92 -49.83
C ALA A 2 29.70 22.33 -49.69
N ARG A 3 30.35 22.02 -48.58
CA ARG A 3 31.82 21.99 -48.51
C ARG A 3 32.30 20.80 -47.68
N SER A 4 32.72 19.81 -48.45
CA SER A 4 33.59 18.69 -48.09
C SER A 4 35.02 19.20 -47.89
N ILE A 5 35.72 18.72 -46.86
CA ILE A 5 37.18 18.82 -46.77
C ILE A 5 37.71 17.41 -46.54
N ARG A 6 38.24 16.83 -47.62
CA ARG A 6 39.22 15.74 -47.61
C ARG A 6 40.59 16.34 -47.31
N MET A 7 41.40 15.67 -46.51
CA MET A 7 42.85 15.80 -46.61
C MET A 7 43.51 14.43 -46.56
N SER A 8 44.46 14.26 -47.48
CA SER A 8 45.03 13.01 -47.97
C SER A 8 46.37 12.66 -47.32
N ARG A 9 46.65 11.35 -47.29
CA ARG A 9 47.93 10.65 -47.60
C ARG A 9 49.20 10.91 -46.78
N ARG A 10 49.80 9.79 -46.33
CA ARG A 10 51.16 9.27 -46.69
C ARG A 10 51.35 7.88 -46.04
N ILE A 11 51.32 6.77 -46.80
CA ILE A 11 52.46 6.01 -47.38
C ILE A 11 53.48 5.51 -46.34
N LEU A 12 53.52 4.19 -46.09
CA LEU A 12 54.70 3.33 -46.29
C LEU A 12 54.31 1.84 -46.14
N ALA A 13 54.77 1.02 -47.10
CA ALA A 13 54.65 -0.43 -47.09
C ALA A 13 55.90 -1.05 -46.43
N ALA A 14 55.74 -2.15 -45.71
CA ALA A 14 56.82 -3.08 -45.40
C ALA A 14 56.26 -4.50 -45.23
N THR A 15 56.65 -5.37 -46.14
CA THR A 15 56.41 -6.81 -46.16
C THR A 15 57.49 -7.52 -45.34
N LEU A 16 57.15 -8.51 -44.52
CA LEU A 16 58.05 -9.60 -44.17
C LEU A 16 57.30 -10.86 -43.68
N CYS A 17 57.69 -11.98 -44.27
CA CYS A 17 57.23 -13.35 -44.04
C CYS A 17 57.52 -13.89 -42.64
N GLY A 18 56.71 -14.87 -42.22
CA GLY A 18 57.21 -16.11 -41.63
C GLY A 18 56.82 -16.38 -40.18
N GLY A 19 56.22 -17.55 -39.93
CA GLY A 19 56.25 -18.20 -38.62
C GLY A 19 54.95 -18.89 -38.20
N LEU A 20 54.82 -20.18 -38.52
CA LEU A 20 53.90 -21.09 -37.83
C LEU A 20 54.29 -21.20 -36.35
N ALA A 21 53.31 -21.05 -35.45
CA ALA A 21 53.32 -21.69 -34.14
C ALA A 21 51.86 -21.90 -33.69
N GLY A 22 51.43 -23.16 -33.68
CA GLY A 22 50.11 -23.56 -33.20
C GLY A 22 50.02 -23.38 -31.68
N ALA A 23 48.98 -22.68 -31.23
CA ALA A 23 48.55 -22.67 -29.85
C ALA A 23 47.23 -23.46 -29.76
N MET A 24 47.34 -24.70 -29.30
CA MET A 24 46.22 -25.59 -29.01
C MET A 24 45.55 -25.10 -27.72
N VAL A 25 44.43 -24.37 -27.85
CA VAL A 25 43.62 -23.94 -26.71
C VAL A 25 42.78 -25.14 -26.26
N LEU A 26 43.13 -25.71 -25.11
CA LEU A 26 42.31 -26.68 -24.39
C LEU A 26 41.07 -25.96 -23.84
N LEU A 27 39.91 -26.15 -24.49
CA LEU A 27 38.61 -25.87 -23.88
C LEU A 27 38.33 -26.96 -22.83
N ALA A 28 38.44 -26.61 -21.55
CA ALA A 28 37.82 -27.39 -20.48
C ALA A 28 36.30 -27.14 -20.50
N PRO A 29 35.44 -28.17 -20.49
CA PRO A 29 34.01 -27.97 -20.32
C PRO A 29 33.75 -27.54 -18.87
N LEU A 30 33.19 -26.34 -18.69
CA LEU A 30 32.53 -25.97 -17.44
C LEU A 30 31.38 -26.94 -17.23
N ALA A 31 31.53 -27.85 -16.28
CA ALA A 31 30.43 -28.63 -15.75
C ALA A 31 29.39 -27.65 -15.18
N ALA A 32 28.23 -27.59 -15.81
CA ALA A 32 27.06 -26.92 -15.25
C ALA A 32 26.68 -27.65 -13.96
N SER A 33 26.84 -27.00 -12.83
CA SER A 33 26.31 -27.45 -11.55
C SER A 33 24.78 -27.49 -11.68
N ALA A 34 24.20 -28.69 -11.77
CA ALA A 34 22.78 -28.89 -11.63
C ALA A 34 22.38 -28.45 -10.20
N GLN A 35 21.55 -27.42 -10.10
CA GLN A 35 20.84 -27.10 -8.85
C GLN A 35 19.75 -28.15 -8.66
N ASP A 36 20.08 -29.19 -7.92
CA ASP A 36 19.11 -30.12 -7.36
C ASP A 36 18.23 -29.41 -6.32
N GLY A 37 16.91 -29.60 -6.43
CA GLY A 37 16.03 -29.63 -5.26
C GLY A 37 15.08 -28.46 -5.06
N ALA A 38 14.19 -28.18 -6.03
CA ALA A 38 12.89 -27.61 -5.71
C ALA A 38 11.80 -28.24 -6.59
N SER A 39 11.58 -29.54 -6.40
CA SER A 39 10.40 -30.20 -6.96
C SER A 39 9.13 -29.52 -6.42
N PRO A 40 8.14 -29.16 -7.26
CA PRO A 40 6.91 -28.54 -6.82
C PRO A 40 6.20 -29.45 -5.81
N LYS A 41 6.05 -28.98 -4.57
CA LYS A 41 5.26 -29.71 -3.57
C LYS A 41 3.80 -29.73 -4.03
N PRO A 42 3.10 -30.88 -3.95
CA PRO A 42 1.69 -30.95 -4.32
C PRO A 42 0.88 -30.01 -3.43
N ILE A 43 0.09 -29.13 -4.05
CA ILE A 43 -0.84 -28.25 -3.34
C ILE A 43 -1.95 -29.14 -2.76
N PRO A 44 -2.15 -29.16 -1.43
CA PRO A 44 -3.18 -29.99 -0.83
C PRO A 44 -4.57 -29.55 -1.32
N LYS A 45 -5.49 -30.51 -1.51
CA LYS A 45 -6.90 -30.28 -1.92
C LYS A 45 -7.71 -29.38 -0.97
N SER A 46 -7.10 -28.94 0.13
CA SER A 46 -7.67 -28.09 1.17
C SER A 46 -6.82 -26.84 1.43
N PHE A 47 -6.12 -26.30 0.42
CA PHE A 47 -5.39 -25.04 0.56
C PHE A 47 -6.37 -23.88 0.77
N VAL A 48 -6.73 -23.67 2.03
CA VAL A 48 -7.43 -22.48 2.51
C VAL A 48 -6.38 -21.39 2.64
N LEU A 49 -6.59 -20.25 1.96
CA LEU A 49 -5.75 -19.05 2.10
C LEU A 49 -5.49 -18.76 3.60
N PRO A 50 -4.25 -18.92 4.09
CA PRO A 50 -3.95 -18.66 5.49
C PRO A 50 -4.01 -17.15 5.74
N GLY A 51 -4.80 -16.79 6.74
CA GLY A 51 -5.01 -15.41 7.18
C GLY A 51 -6.46 -15.23 7.62
N PRO A 52 -6.74 -14.29 8.54
CA PRO A 52 -8.12 -13.96 8.85
C PRO A 52 -8.85 -13.61 7.54
N PRO A 53 -10.12 -14.04 7.39
CA PRO A 53 -10.91 -13.62 6.24
C PRO A 53 -10.83 -12.09 6.18
N PRO A 54 -10.64 -11.49 4.99
CA PRO A 54 -10.74 -10.04 4.89
C PRO A 54 -12.09 -9.68 5.52
N THR A 55 -12.12 -8.62 6.33
CA THR A 55 -13.31 -8.13 7.05
C THR A 55 -14.50 -7.77 6.13
N ASN A 56 -14.37 -8.01 4.82
CA ASN A 56 -15.34 -7.81 3.75
C ASN A 56 -15.50 -9.04 2.81
N ALA A 57 -15.10 -10.25 3.20
CA ALA A 57 -15.39 -11.46 2.40
C ALA A 57 -16.91 -11.70 2.33
N PRO A 58 -17.52 -11.91 1.14
CA PRO A 58 -18.90 -12.35 1.05
C PRO A 58 -19.06 -13.72 1.71
N ALA A 59 -20.21 -13.97 2.33
CA ALA A 59 -20.55 -15.28 2.89
C ALA A 59 -20.42 -16.35 1.78
N GLY A 60 -19.54 -17.32 1.98
CA GLY A 60 -19.35 -18.42 1.04
C GLY A 60 -20.58 -19.31 1.01
N THR A 61 -21.05 -19.65 -0.18
CA THR A 61 -22.07 -20.69 -0.37
C THR A 61 -21.43 -22.07 -0.15
N GLY A 62 -21.72 -22.67 1.01
CA GLY A 62 -21.96 -24.11 1.14
C GLY A 62 -20.80 -25.08 1.34
N ASN A 63 -19.52 -24.73 1.17
CA ASN A 63 -18.44 -25.74 1.18
C ASN A 63 -17.36 -25.56 2.28
N ALA A 64 -17.61 -24.78 3.33
CA ALA A 64 -16.73 -24.78 4.51
C ALA A 64 -17.16 -25.89 5.48
N PRO A 65 -16.26 -26.76 5.96
CA PRO A 65 -16.62 -27.75 6.97
C PRO A 65 -17.05 -27.04 8.25
N ASP A 66 -18.17 -27.50 8.83
CA ASP A 66 -18.72 -26.97 10.08
C ASP A 66 -17.64 -26.95 11.18
N ALA A 67 -17.43 -25.77 11.76
CA ALA A 67 -16.46 -25.55 12.85
C ALA A 67 -16.76 -26.36 14.14
N ASN A 68 -17.87 -27.11 14.17
CA ASN A 68 -18.23 -28.00 15.27
C ASN A 68 -17.68 -29.43 15.14
N ALA A 69 -17.08 -29.81 14.00
CA ALA A 69 -16.65 -31.20 13.76
C ALA A 69 -15.30 -31.58 14.40
N ALA A 70 -14.52 -30.61 14.91
CA ALA A 70 -13.16 -30.83 15.41
C ALA A 70 -13.04 -30.72 16.94
N ARG A 71 -14.04 -31.17 17.71
CA ARG A 71 -13.91 -31.27 19.17
C ARG A 71 -13.56 -32.71 19.58
N PRO A 72 -12.37 -32.98 20.16
CA PRO A 72 -12.09 -34.30 20.72
C PRO A 72 -13.04 -34.60 21.89
N PRO A 73 -13.41 -35.87 22.15
CA PRO A 73 -14.32 -36.22 23.22
C PRO A 73 -13.70 -35.84 24.57
N ALA A 74 -14.40 -35.01 25.33
CA ALA A 74 -13.97 -34.54 26.64
C ALA A 74 -14.13 -35.64 27.70
N THR A 75 -13.09 -36.45 27.90
CA THR A 75 -12.96 -37.29 29.10
C THR A 75 -12.31 -36.47 30.20
N ASN A 76 -13.10 -35.67 30.91
CA ASN A 76 -12.97 -35.30 32.35
C ASN A 76 -13.91 -34.13 32.69
N PRO A 77 -14.69 -34.19 33.79
CA PRO A 77 -15.55 -33.10 34.21
C PRO A 77 -14.74 -32.09 35.05
N ALA A 78 -13.95 -31.23 34.39
CA ALA A 78 -13.30 -30.11 35.05
C ALA A 78 -14.15 -28.83 34.88
N ALA A 79 -14.43 -28.20 36.01
CA ALA A 79 -15.38 -27.12 36.22
C ALA A 79 -15.24 -25.94 35.23
N LYS A 80 -16.39 -25.44 34.76
CA LYS A 80 -16.48 -24.14 34.10
C LYS A 80 -16.17 -23.05 35.14
N PRO A 81 -15.30 -22.05 34.87
CA PRO A 81 -15.21 -20.89 35.73
C PRO A 81 -16.52 -20.10 35.63
N SER A 82 -17.40 -20.30 36.61
CA SER A 82 -18.57 -19.46 36.81
C SER A 82 -18.17 -18.29 37.69
N THR A 83 -17.98 -17.11 37.10
CA THR A 83 -18.02 -15.88 37.88
C THR A 83 -19.47 -15.65 38.29
N VAL A 84 -19.77 -15.92 39.56
CA VAL A 84 -21.08 -15.65 40.17
C VAL A 84 -21.19 -14.17 40.46
N ILE A 85 -22.14 -13.48 39.83
CA ILE A 85 -22.79 -12.30 40.39
C ILE A 85 -24.23 -12.72 40.67
N GLY A 86 -24.68 -12.51 41.91
CA GLY A 86 -25.97 -12.99 42.39
C GLY A 86 -27.16 -12.51 41.56
N GLY A 87 -28.23 -13.31 41.60
CA GLY A 87 -29.54 -12.94 41.04
C GLY A 87 -29.77 -13.31 39.58
N GLY A 88 -29.69 -14.60 39.24
CA GLY A 88 -30.53 -15.19 38.16
C GLY A 88 -30.40 -14.66 36.73
N GLN A 89 -29.36 -13.90 36.38
CA GLN A 89 -29.12 -13.47 35.00
C GLN A 89 -27.95 -14.23 34.40
N THR A 90 -28.23 -14.98 33.34
CA THR A 90 -27.19 -15.50 32.44
C THR A 90 -26.40 -14.31 31.90
N VAL A 91 -25.08 -14.29 32.10
CA VAL A 91 -24.18 -13.31 31.49
C VAL A 91 -24.38 -13.40 29.98
N GLN A 92 -25.14 -12.45 29.43
CA GLN A 92 -25.26 -12.32 27.98
C GLN A 92 -23.85 -12.11 27.47
N ASN A 93 -23.43 -12.95 26.53
CA ASN A 93 -22.18 -12.72 25.81
C ASN A 93 -22.24 -11.27 25.29
N PRO A 94 -21.34 -10.36 25.71
CA PRO A 94 -21.40 -8.95 25.32
C PRO A 94 -21.29 -8.76 23.80
N MET A 95 -20.88 -9.80 23.07
CA MET A 95 -20.84 -9.84 21.61
C MET A 95 -22.16 -10.26 20.95
N ALA A 96 -23.22 -10.58 21.71
CA ALA A 96 -24.51 -10.99 21.14
C ALA A 96 -25.19 -9.91 20.28
N PHE A 97 -24.81 -8.64 20.46
CA PHE A 97 -25.29 -7.51 19.66
C PHE A 97 -24.42 -7.22 18.43
N ALA A 98 -23.25 -7.86 18.29
CA ALA A 98 -22.33 -7.59 17.19
C ALA A 98 -22.85 -8.26 15.90
N LYS A 99 -23.36 -7.45 14.97
CA LYS A 99 -23.61 -7.88 13.59
C LYS A 99 -22.34 -7.73 12.78
N ALA A 100 -22.01 -8.73 11.96
CA ALA A 100 -20.98 -8.58 10.95
C ALA A 100 -21.34 -7.37 10.06
N PRO A 101 -20.39 -6.45 9.79
CA PRO A 101 -20.67 -5.33 8.92
C PRO A 101 -21.09 -5.85 7.54
N PRO A 102 -22.04 -5.18 6.87
CA PRO A 102 -22.40 -5.54 5.51
C PRO A 102 -21.15 -5.47 4.61
N PRO A 103 -21.01 -6.36 3.61
CA PRO A 103 -19.84 -6.37 2.75
C PRO A 103 -19.62 -4.99 2.12
N GLY A 104 -18.40 -4.45 2.31
CA GLY A 104 -18.04 -3.12 1.82
C GLY A 104 -18.24 -2.97 0.32
N LYS A 105 -19.24 -2.19 -0.07
CA LYS A 105 -19.55 -1.87 -1.49
C LYS A 105 -18.50 -0.94 -2.12
N THR A 106 -17.61 -0.34 -1.33
CA THR A 106 -16.61 0.62 -1.80
C THR A 106 -15.29 -0.07 -2.14
N ASN A 107 -14.52 0.49 -3.07
CA ASN A 107 -13.15 0.01 -3.38
C ASN A 107 -12.11 0.50 -2.37
N TRP A 108 -12.56 1.13 -1.28
CA TRP A 108 -11.71 1.61 -0.21
C TRP A 108 -11.21 0.41 0.63
N PRO A 109 -9.89 0.13 0.65
CA PRO A 109 -9.33 -1.05 1.30
C PRO A 109 -8.86 -0.81 2.75
N CYS A 110 -8.79 0.43 3.21
CA CYS A 110 -8.26 0.76 4.54
C CYS A 110 -9.29 0.54 5.65
N VAL A 111 -8.80 0.26 6.86
CA VAL A 111 -9.64 0.09 8.07
C VAL A 111 -10.35 1.39 8.44
N GLN A 112 -9.66 2.52 8.32
CA GLN A 112 -10.25 3.84 8.55
C GLN A 112 -11.27 4.16 7.46
N ARG A 113 -12.37 4.82 7.84
CA ARG A 113 -13.37 5.30 6.86
C ARG A 113 -12.73 6.34 5.95
N ARG A 114 -13.10 6.31 4.67
CA ARG A 114 -12.78 7.40 3.74
C ARG A 114 -13.47 8.68 4.22
N VAL A 115 -12.68 9.66 4.60
CA VAL A 115 -13.11 11.06 4.81
C VAL A 115 -12.53 11.86 3.66
N GLU A 116 -13.31 12.72 3.04
CA GLU A 116 -12.99 13.39 1.78
C GLU A 116 -11.93 14.48 2.00
N GLU A 117 -12.15 15.35 2.98
CA GLU A 117 -11.36 16.55 3.19
C GLU A 117 -11.08 16.76 4.68
N ILE A 118 -9.91 17.35 4.95
CA ILE A 118 -9.59 17.94 6.24
C ILE A 118 -10.29 19.30 6.27
N PHE A 119 -11.16 19.51 7.25
CA PHE A 119 -11.89 20.75 7.40
C PHE A 119 -11.07 21.78 8.20
N PRO A 120 -11.16 23.08 7.87
CA PRO A 120 -10.39 24.10 8.57
C PRO A 120 -10.63 24.11 10.09
N GLY A 121 -11.87 23.87 10.53
CA GLY A 121 -12.23 23.81 11.95
C GLY A 121 -11.57 22.68 12.74
N GLN A 122 -10.90 21.73 12.07
CA GLN A 122 -10.13 20.68 12.74
C GLN A 122 -8.70 21.11 13.08
N ILE A 123 -8.16 22.12 12.37
CA ILE A 123 -6.73 22.48 12.44
C ILE A 123 -6.48 23.94 12.85
N TRP A 124 -7.52 24.78 12.93
CA TRP A 124 -7.38 26.21 13.12
C TRP A 124 -8.33 26.75 14.20
N GLY A 125 -7.77 27.30 15.28
CA GLY A 125 -8.49 28.01 16.34
C GLY A 125 -8.40 29.54 16.28
N GLY A 126 -7.77 30.12 15.26
CA GLY A 126 -7.55 31.57 15.15
C GLY A 126 -8.72 32.36 14.53
N PRO A 127 -8.50 33.61 14.10
CA PRO A 127 -9.52 34.45 13.46
C PRO A 127 -10.19 33.81 12.23
N PRO A 128 -11.37 34.29 11.81
CA PRO A 128 -12.06 33.77 10.63
C PRO A 128 -11.17 33.72 9.39
N LEU A 129 -11.15 32.56 8.73
CA LEU A 129 -10.30 32.32 7.58
C LEU A 129 -10.86 33.00 6.32
N PRO A 130 -10.00 33.60 5.47
CA PRO A 130 -10.42 34.11 4.18
C PRO A 130 -10.84 32.98 3.24
N LYS A 131 -11.72 33.28 2.27
CA LYS A 131 -12.00 32.34 1.17
C LYS A 131 -10.77 32.21 0.29
N LEU A 132 -10.44 30.99 -0.15
CA LEU A 132 -9.29 30.74 -1.04
C LEU A 132 -9.29 31.63 -2.29
N SER A 133 -10.47 31.87 -2.89
CA SER A 133 -10.63 32.72 -4.07
C SER A 133 -10.37 34.21 -3.83
N ALA A 134 -10.34 34.65 -2.57
CA ALA A 134 -10.10 36.03 -2.18
C ALA A 134 -8.65 36.27 -1.73
N ILE A 135 -7.81 35.24 -1.77
CA ILE A 135 -6.40 35.31 -1.35
C ILE A 135 -5.54 35.69 -2.55
N THR A 136 -4.72 36.72 -2.37
CA THR A 136 -3.61 37.04 -3.27
C THR A 136 -2.30 36.80 -2.50
N PRO A 137 -1.71 35.59 -2.60
CA PRO A 137 -0.56 35.25 -1.78
C PRO A 137 0.71 35.86 -2.36
N ASP A 138 1.52 36.44 -1.48
CA ASP A 138 2.85 36.90 -1.88
C ASP A 138 3.78 35.72 -2.22
N ALA A 139 4.95 36.04 -2.77
CA ALA A 139 5.91 35.01 -3.20
C ALA A 139 6.53 34.25 -2.02
N ASP A 140 6.65 34.88 -0.85
CA ASP A 140 7.24 34.28 0.34
C ASP A 140 6.28 33.29 0.99
N MET A 141 4.98 33.60 1.06
CA MET A 141 3.94 32.68 1.51
C MET A 141 3.88 31.42 0.65
N ARG A 142 3.95 31.57 -0.67
CA ARG A 142 3.97 30.42 -1.60
C ARG A 142 5.20 29.54 -1.36
N ARG A 143 6.39 30.15 -1.26
CA ARG A 143 7.64 29.43 -0.97
C ARG A 143 7.58 28.71 0.37
N LEU A 144 7.06 29.35 1.42
CA LEU A 144 6.89 28.73 2.73
C LEU A 144 5.99 27.50 2.60
N VAL A 145 4.80 27.66 2.03
CA VAL A 145 3.82 26.57 1.86
C VAL A 145 4.44 25.39 1.12
N ASP A 146 5.08 25.63 -0.03
CA ASP A 146 5.73 24.58 -0.82
C ASP A 146 6.83 23.84 -0.03
N THR A 147 7.50 24.54 0.89
CA THR A 147 8.57 23.98 1.73
C THR A 147 8.00 23.15 2.87
N VAL A 148 7.08 23.69 3.67
CA VAL A 148 6.60 23.06 4.92
C VAL A 148 5.66 21.88 4.68
N VAL A 149 5.00 21.82 3.53
CA VAL A 149 4.19 20.64 3.14
C VAL A 149 5.07 19.47 2.66
N ALA A 150 6.33 19.72 2.30
CA ALA A 150 7.20 18.68 1.76
C ALA A 150 7.48 17.61 2.82
N ARG A 151 7.11 16.35 2.53
CA ARG A 151 7.24 15.23 3.48
C ARG A 151 8.66 14.96 3.96
N ARG A 152 9.65 15.34 3.16
CA ARG A 152 11.08 15.21 3.49
C ARG A 152 11.55 16.23 4.53
N MET A 153 10.79 17.31 4.75
CA MET A 153 11.09 18.29 5.79
C MET A 153 10.61 17.72 7.14
N PRO A 154 11.49 17.60 8.15
CA PRO A 154 11.08 17.23 9.50
C PRO A 154 9.92 18.10 10.00
N LEU A 155 8.99 17.51 10.76
CA LEU A 155 7.75 18.18 11.13
C LEU A 155 8.01 19.35 12.07
N ASP A 156 8.90 19.17 13.03
CA ASP A 156 9.36 20.17 13.99
C ASP A 156 10.03 21.38 13.31
N GLU A 157 10.87 21.13 12.30
CA GLU A 157 11.44 22.20 11.47
C GLU A 157 10.35 22.95 10.69
N ALA A 158 9.35 22.23 10.17
CA ALA A 158 8.25 22.81 9.42
C ALA A 158 7.34 23.67 10.30
N GLU A 159 7.03 23.22 11.51
CA GLU A 159 6.30 23.98 12.54
C GLU A 159 7.04 25.27 12.90
N THR A 160 8.34 25.16 13.16
CA THR A 160 9.21 26.31 13.48
C THR A 160 9.21 27.32 12.32
N ALA A 161 9.36 26.86 11.09
CA ALA A 161 9.35 27.74 9.91
C ALA A 161 8.02 28.51 9.75
N VAL A 162 6.88 27.86 10.05
CA VAL A 162 5.57 28.53 10.07
C VAL A 162 5.49 29.57 11.18
N ALA A 163 5.88 29.21 12.40
CA ALA A 163 5.84 30.11 13.55
C ALA A 163 6.73 31.34 13.36
N ASP A 164 7.95 31.15 12.86
CA ASP A 164 8.90 32.21 12.53
C ASP A 164 8.37 33.13 11.43
N PHE A 165 7.73 32.55 10.41
CA PHE A 165 7.14 33.34 9.34
C PHE A 165 6.04 34.27 9.84
N VAL A 166 5.11 33.74 10.65
CA VAL A 166 4.02 34.53 11.24
C VAL A 166 4.58 35.61 12.17
N SER A 167 5.59 35.26 12.98
CA SER A 167 6.17 36.16 13.98
C SER A 167 6.87 37.39 13.42
N LYS A 168 7.27 37.37 12.13
CA LYS A 168 7.85 38.53 11.41
C LYS A 168 6.89 39.70 11.25
N TYR A 169 5.58 39.44 11.29
CA TYR A 169 4.58 40.47 11.13
C TYR A 169 4.24 41.14 12.48
N PRO A 170 3.85 42.44 12.47
CA PRO A 170 3.31 43.11 13.65
C PRO A 170 2.15 42.32 14.24
N LYS A 171 2.01 42.33 15.57
CA LYS A 171 1.00 41.53 16.29
C LYS A 171 -0.43 41.72 15.75
N ALA A 172 -0.78 42.93 15.34
CA ALA A 172 -2.08 43.25 14.75
C ALA A 172 -2.36 42.52 13.40
N ASP A 173 -1.31 42.21 12.63
CA ASP A 173 -1.43 41.62 11.29
C ASP A 173 -1.27 40.09 11.28
N ARG A 174 -0.72 39.50 12.36
CA ARG A 174 -0.41 38.06 12.44
C ARG A 174 -1.61 37.18 12.16
N GLY A 175 -2.78 37.52 12.72
CA GLY A 175 -4.03 36.80 12.49
C GLY A 175 -4.39 36.65 11.01
N ALA A 176 -4.33 37.76 10.26
CA ALA A 176 -4.65 37.77 8.84
C ALA A 176 -3.60 37.00 8.01
N LYS A 177 -2.32 37.14 8.35
CA LYS A 177 -1.21 36.48 7.65
C LYS A 177 -1.19 34.97 7.90
N ALA A 178 -1.34 34.55 9.16
CA ALA A 178 -1.46 33.15 9.55
C ALA A 178 -2.69 32.50 8.91
N GLY A 179 -3.86 33.15 8.96
CA GLY A 179 -5.07 32.63 8.33
C GLY A 179 -4.91 32.44 6.81
N THR A 180 -4.21 33.35 6.13
CA THR A 180 -3.88 33.21 4.70
C THR A 180 -3.05 31.97 4.43
N ILE A 181 -1.98 31.75 5.21
CA ILE A 181 -1.08 30.59 5.06
C ILE A 181 -1.84 29.29 5.37
N VAL A 182 -2.65 29.25 6.42
CA VAL A 182 -3.42 28.06 6.81
C VAL A 182 -4.39 27.64 5.71
N VAL A 183 -5.08 28.59 5.07
CA VAL A 183 -5.94 28.28 3.91
C VAL A 183 -5.14 27.71 2.75
N MET A 184 -3.97 28.28 2.45
CA MET A 184 -3.09 27.77 1.40
C MET A 184 -2.55 26.36 1.71
N LEU A 185 -2.10 26.13 2.95
CA LEU A 185 -1.63 24.83 3.43
C LEU A 185 -2.73 23.78 3.32
N LEU A 186 -3.92 24.09 3.81
CA LEU A 186 -5.05 23.18 3.80
C LEU A 186 -5.45 22.81 2.37
N ASN A 187 -5.54 23.80 1.47
CA ASN A 187 -5.82 23.54 0.06
C ASN A 187 -4.77 22.61 -0.58
N ARG A 188 -3.48 22.85 -0.30
CA ARG A 188 -2.40 22.04 -0.83
C ARG A 188 -2.44 20.61 -0.29
N LEU A 189 -2.57 20.45 1.03
CA LEU A 189 -2.58 19.14 1.69
C LEU A 189 -3.84 18.34 1.35
N ASN A 190 -5.03 18.97 1.24
CA ASN A 190 -6.24 18.30 0.78
C ASN A 190 -6.11 17.83 -0.67
N THR A 191 -5.51 18.64 -1.55
CA THR A 191 -5.24 18.22 -2.94
C THR A 191 -4.35 16.99 -3.00
N GLU A 192 -3.25 16.97 -2.22
CA GLU A 192 -2.35 15.83 -2.16
C GLU A 192 -3.03 14.60 -1.55
N ARG A 193 -3.78 14.78 -0.47
CA ARG A 193 -4.53 13.72 0.19
C ARG A 193 -5.52 13.08 -0.76
N ASP A 194 -6.34 13.86 -1.44
CA ASP A 194 -7.33 13.38 -2.41
C ASP A 194 -6.68 12.56 -3.56
N GLN A 195 -5.52 12.98 -4.06
CA GLN A 195 -4.74 12.18 -5.02
C GLN A 195 -4.31 10.83 -4.46
N VAL A 196 -3.80 10.80 -3.22
CA VAL A 196 -3.43 9.56 -2.52
C VAL A 196 -4.67 8.68 -2.34
N MET A 197 -5.76 9.21 -1.79
CA MET A 197 -7.00 8.47 -1.52
C MET A 197 -7.54 7.83 -2.81
N ARG A 198 -7.58 8.54 -3.94
CA ARG A 198 -7.95 7.94 -5.24
C ARG A 198 -7.00 6.82 -5.67
N GLY A 199 -5.69 6.98 -5.41
CA GLY A 199 -4.71 5.93 -5.67
C GLY A 199 -4.99 4.65 -4.88
N ILE A 200 -5.33 4.82 -3.60
CA ILE A 200 -5.71 3.76 -2.69
C ILE A 200 -6.99 3.03 -3.15
N GLU A 201 -7.98 3.77 -3.64
CA GLU A 201 -9.20 3.16 -4.20
C GLU A 201 -8.91 2.32 -5.44
N ARG A 202 -8.07 2.82 -6.37
CA ARG A 202 -7.64 2.04 -7.53
C ARG A 202 -6.88 0.79 -7.09
N TYR A 203 -6.06 0.89 -6.04
CA TYR A 203 -5.35 -0.24 -5.47
C TYR A 203 -6.33 -1.28 -4.91
N GLY A 204 -7.31 -0.85 -4.09
CA GLY A 204 -8.34 -1.73 -3.53
C GLY A 204 -9.20 -2.40 -4.59
N ALA A 205 -9.56 -1.69 -5.67
CA ALA A 205 -10.25 -2.28 -6.82
C ALA A 205 -9.42 -3.40 -7.48
N LYS A 206 -8.11 -3.18 -7.68
CA LYS A 206 -7.20 -4.20 -8.22
C LYS A 206 -7.05 -5.41 -7.28
N GLN A 207 -7.04 -5.20 -5.96
CA GLN A 207 -7.01 -6.29 -4.98
C GLN A 207 -8.28 -7.15 -5.05
N LYS A 208 -9.45 -6.52 -5.20
CA LYS A 208 -10.72 -7.24 -5.38
C LYS A 208 -10.72 -8.05 -6.67
N ALA A 209 -10.25 -7.47 -7.78
CA ALA A 209 -10.15 -8.15 -9.06
C ALA A 209 -9.20 -9.35 -8.99
N LEU A 210 -8.02 -9.20 -8.37
CA LEU A 210 -7.08 -10.31 -8.17
C LEU A 210 -7.68 -11.42 -7.27
N ALA A 211 -8.37 -11.05 -6.20
CA ALA A 211 -9.07 -12.02 -5.36
C ALA A 211 -10.19 -12.76 -6.12
N ALA A 212 -10.87 -12.10 -7.07
CA ALA A 212 -11.84 -12.77 -7.94
C ALA A 212 -11.15 -13.71 -8.94
N LYS A 213 -10.03 -13.30 -9.55
CA LYS A 213 -9.20 -14.14 -10.44
C LYS A 213 -8.77 -15.42 -9.72
N LEU A 214 -8.17 -15.30 -8.54
CA LEU A 214 -7.71 -16.43 -7.72
C LEU A 214 -8.82 -17.43 -7.41
N ARG A 215 -10.03 -16.96 -7.05
CA ARG A 215 -11.18 -17.87 -6.85
C ARG A 215 -11.56 -18.62 -8.12
N GLY A 216 -11.49 -17.95 -9.27
CA GLY A 216 -11.73 -18.58 -10.58
C GLY A 216 -10.67 -19.61 -10.94
N GLU A 217 -9.40 -19.31 -10.67
CA GLU A 217 -8.27 -20.22 -10.89
C GLU A 217 -8.35 -21.47 -10.02
N ILE A 218 -8.65 -21.31 -8.73
CA ILE A 218 -8.85 -22.44 -7.80
C ILE A 218 -9.96 -23.35 -8.33
N LYS A 219 -11.13 -22.79 -8.66
CA LYS A 219 -12.24 -23.58 -9.21
C LYS A 219 -11.87 -24.31 -10.50
N THR A 220 -11.12 -23.64 -11.37
CA THR A 220 -10.65 -24.22 -12.65
C THR A 220 -9.67 -25.34 -12.41
N LEU A 221 -8.74 -25.16 -11.46
CA LEU A 221 -7.75 -26.16 -11.09
C LEU A 221 -8.42 -27.39 -10.48
N ASP A 222 -9.37 -27.21 -9.56
CA ASP A 222 -10.14 -28.31 -8.96
C ASP A 222 -10.85 -29.14 -10.05
N THR A 223 -11.53 -28.44 -10.97
CA THR A 223 -12.23 -29.10 -12.10
C THR A 223 -11.27 -29.90 -12.98
N ARG A 224 -10.04 -29.40 -13.22
CA ARG A 224 -9.03 -30.12 -14.01
C ARG A 224 -8.42 -31.30 -13.23
N GLN A 225 -8.23 -31.17 -11.93
CA GLN A 225 -7.70 -32.24 -11.08
C GLN A 225 -8.66 -33.42 -10.97
N ASP A 226 -9.97 -33.16 -11.00
CA ASP A 226 -11.00 -34.21 -10.93
C ASP A 226 -11.25 -34.88 -12.29
N ASN A 227 -10.67 -34.39 -13.38
CA ASN A 227 -10.76 -35.00 -14.70
C ASN A 227 -9.64 -36.06 -14.90
N PRO A 228 -9.97 -37.36 -15.02
CA PRO A 228 -8.99 -38.44 -15.16
C PRO A 228 -8.15 -38.36 -16.45
N THR A 229 -8.61 -37.63 -17.47
CA THR A 229 -7.91 -37.48 -18.75
C THR A 229 -7.25 -36.10 -18.89
N ALA A 230 -7.07 -35.36 -17.79
CA ALA A 230 -6.43 -34.05 -17.83
C ALA A 230 -4.96 -34.14 -18.26
N ASN A 231 -4.53 -33.19 -19.10
CA ASN A 231 -3.13 -33.08 -19.53
C ASN A 231 -2.24 -32.68 -18.32
N PRO A 232 -1.25 -33.50 -17.91
CA PRO A 232 -0.39 -33.21 -16.76
C PRO A 232 0.39 -31.90 -16.87
N THR A 233 0.93 -31.57 -18.05
CA THR A 233 1.70 -30.33 -18.25
C THR A 233 0.83 -29.09 -18.09
N ALA A 234 -0.41 -29.12 -18.60
CA ALA A 234 -1.35 -28.01 -18.46
C ALA A 234 -1.85 -27.85 -17.01
N LEU A 235 -1.94 -28.96 -16.27
CA LEU A 235 -2.28 -28.98 -14.85
C LEU A 235 -1.16 -28.33 -14.02
N ASP A 236 0.10 -28.66 -14.29
CA ASP A 236 1.25 -28.11 -13.58
C ASP A 236 1.44 -26.61 -13.86
N ALA A 237 1.27 -26.18 -15.11
CA ALA A 237 1.29 -24.75 -15.45
C ALA A 237 0.21 -23.97 -14.67
N ALA A 238 -1.01 -24.50 -14.58
CA ALA A 238 -2.10 -23.86 -13.82
C ALA A 238 -1.80 -23.80 -12.31
N ARG A 239 -1.16 -24.84 -11.74
CA ARG A 239 -0.71 -24.83 -10.34
C ARG A 239 0.34 -23.75 -10.09
N GLN A 240 1.31 -23.62 -11.00
CA GLN A 240 2.38 -22.61 -10.90
C GLN A 240 1.81 -21.19 -10.98
N GLU A 241 0.88 -20.94 -11.91
CA GLU A 241 0.20 -19.64 -12.02
C GLU A 241 -0.54 -19.29 -10.72
N LEU A 242 -1.35 -20.21 -10.19
CA LEU A 242 -2.10 -20.01 -8.95
C LEU A 242 -1.17 -19.69 -7.76
N LEU A 243 -0.04 -20.40 -7.64
CA LEU A 243 0.94 -20.15 -6.58
C LEU A 243 1.56 -18.76 -6.70
N TRP A 244 1.88 -18.34 -7.93
CA TRP A 244 2.46 -17.03 -8.19
C TRP A 244 1.48 -15.91 -7.86
N ASP A 245 0.24 -16.00 -8.33
CA ASP A 245 -0.79 -14.99 -8.08
C ASP A 245 -1.18 -14.93 -6.61
N THR A 246 -1.20 -16.08 -5.92
CA THR A 246 -1.43 -16.15 -4.47
C THR A 246 -0.33 -15.41 -3.71
N ARG A 247 0.93 -15.63 -4.06
CA ARG A 247 2.07 -14.91 -3.47
C ARG A 247 1.91 -13.40 -3.67
N ILE A 248 1.69 -12.95 -4.91
CA ILE A 248 1.50 -11.53 -5.23
C ILE A 248 0.36 -10.93 -4.41
N PHE A 249 -0.76 -11.65 -4.30
CA PHE A 249 -1.91 -11.20 -3.52
C PHE A 249 -1.55 -11.00 -2.05
N HIS A 250 -0.83 -11.96 -1.44
CA HIS A 250 -0.41 -11.86 -0.04
C HIS A 250 0.59 -10.72 0.19
N GLU A 251 1.62 -10.59 -0.63
CA GLU A 251 2.62 -9.51 -0.52
C GLU A 251 1.96 -8.12 -0.62
N ARG A 252 1.03 -7.98 -1.58
CA ARG A 252 0.25 -6.75 -1.74
C ARG A 252 -0.64 -6.48 -0.53
N ARG A 253 -1.37 -7.49 -0.03
CA ARG A 253 -2.18 -7.35 1.19
C ARG A 253 -1.36 -6.92 2.40
N GLN A 254 -0.15 -7.46 2.57
CA GLN A 254 0.74 -7.06 3.67
C GLN A 254 1.20 -5.61 3.53
N SER A 255 1.47 -5.17 2.30
CA SER A 255 1.88 -3.79 2.00
C SER A 255 0.76 -2.75 2.19
N LEU A 256 -0.49 -3.19 2.31
CA LEU A 256 -1.65 -2.30 2.41
C LEU A 256 -1.58 -1.38 3.64
N SER A 257 -1.03 -1.86 4.76
CA SER A 257 -0.91 -1.09 6.00
C SER A 257 -0.13 0.21 5.78
N TYR A 258 1.03 0.13 5.11
CA TYR A 258 1.87 1.30 4.81
C TYR A 258 1.17 2.30 3.89
N VAL A 259 0.44 1.78 2.90
CA VAL A 259 -0.30 2.63 1.96
C VAL A 259 -1.44 3.38 2.68
N CYS A 260 -2.11 2.70 3.61
CA CYS A 260 -3.20 3.27 4.40
C CYS A 260 -2.75 4.26 5.49
N GLU A 261 -1.46 4.31 5.81
CA GLU A 261 -0.90 5.27 6.77
C GLU A 261 -0.65 6.65 6.14
N VAL A 262 -0.41 6.72 4.82
CA VAL A 262 -0.08 7.97 4.13
C VAL A 262 -1.13 9.08 4.34
N PRO A 263 -2.45 8.83 4.23
CA PRO A 263 -3.45 9.86 4.52
C PRO A 263 -3.36 10.40 5.95
N THR A 264 -3.11 9.53 6.93
CA THR A 264 -2.96 9.90 8.34
C THR A 264 -1.76 10.81 8.56
N LEU A 265 -0.62 10.53 7.89
CA LEU A 265 0.57 11.39 7.99
C LEU A 265 0.33 12.78 7.40
N ILE A 266 -0.47 12.89 6.34
CA ILE A 266 -0.87 14.18 5.76
C ILE A 266 -1.76 14.95 6.75
N GLU A 267 -2.70 14.26 7.41
CA GLU A 267 -3.58 14.86 8.42
C GLU A 267 -2.81 15.34 9.65
N GLN A 268 -1.87 14.54 10.16
CA GLN A 268 -0.99 14.93 11.28
C GLN A 268 -0.18 16.18 10.94
N ARG A 269 0.41 16.23 9.75
CA ARG A 269 1.15 17.42 9.28
C ARG A 269 0.23 18.64 9.16
N ALA A 270 -0.97 18.49 8.58
CA ALA A 270 -1.93 19.58 8.49
C ALA A 270 -2.30 20.15 9.86
N PHE A 271 -2.55 19.27 10.84
CA PHE A 271 -2.87 19.66 12.20
C PHE A 271 -1.70 20.40 12.87
N ALA A 272 -0.50 19.81 12.85
CA ALA A 272 0.69 20.41 13.45
C ALA A 272 0.99 21.81 12.88
N LEU A 273 0.96 21.97 11.56
CA LEU A 273 1.22 23.27 10.92
C LEU A 273 0.10 24.29 11.21
N GLY A 274 -1.16 23.87 11.28
CA GLY A 274 -2.27 24.72 11.69
C GLY A 274 -2.12 25.22 13.13
N ARG A 275 -1.73 24.32 14.05
CA ARG A 275 -1.45 24.65 15.45
C ARG A 275 -0.25 25.58 15.61
N ALA A 276 0.84 25.34 14.87
CA ALA A 276 2.02 26.21 14.90
C ALA A 276 1.68 27.64 14.44
N ALA A 277 0.85 27.79 13.39
CA ALA A 277 0.37 29.09 12.94
C ALA A 277 -0.51 29.79 13.98
N GLU A 278 -1.37 29.04 14.69
CA GLU A 278 -2.24 29.57 15.74
C GLU A 278 -1.46 30.03 16.97
N GLN A 279 -0.44 29.26 17.38
CA GLN A 279 0.41 29.59 18.53
C GLN A 279 1.29 30.82 18.29
N ALA A 280 1.53 31.18 17.04
CA ALA A 280 2.36 32.32 16.66
C ALA A 280 1.60 33.66 16.59
N LEU A 281 0.29 33.67 16.83
CA LEU A 281 -0.56 34.87 16.87
C LEU A 281 -0.17 35.82 18.03
#